data_AF-A0A257KSL4-F1
#
_entry.id   AF-A0A257KSL4-F1
#
_cell.length_a   1.000
_cell.length_b   1.000
_cell.length_c   1.000
_cell.angle_alpha   90.00
_cell.angle_beta   90.00
_cell.angle_gamma   90.00
#
_symmetry.space_group_name_H-M   'P 1'
#
loop_
_entity.id
_entity.type
_entity.pdbx_description
1 polymer ?
#
loop_
_entity_poly.entity_id
_entity_poly.type
_entity_poly.pdbx_seq_one_letter_code
_entity_poly.pdbx_strand_id
1 'polypeptide(L)'
;MTAAGAYVPAQHPHPVVAAGPADAPAADPPAADPLPAADPQLAAAQREALLQRRLARERSARKAAEALLTDKSRELWGALVQTREAERRLQLALWATDEGIWEWRADAPRLALQGLWIDGQRTQLPDTRLGALLRRVHRQDRTPLMQCLRAHRQGTGTHIEADFRMVFAARWRWLRICGRALQRDAGGLALQIAGTIKDVTAQHADDETRQLMAHAFASTLDALVVVDSEWRIVQANDSF
;
A
#
# COMPACT_ATOMS: atom_id res chain seq x y z
N MET A 1 -18.43 9.76 -18.85
CA MET A 1 -19.81 9.36 -19.17
C MET A 1 -20.10 8.15 -18.29
N THR A 2 -21.17 8.01 -17.49
CA THR A 2 -22.49 8.67 -17.42
C THR A 2 -23.03 8.47 -15.98
N ALA A 3 -23.71 9.38 -15.28
CA ALA A 3 -23.99 10.82 -15.44
C ALA A 3 -24.40 11.41 -14.05
N ALA A 4 -24.86 12.66 -13.97
CA ALA A 4 -25.35 13.28 -12.74
C ALA A 4 -26.89 13.30 -12.69
N GLY A 5 -27.48 12.90 -11.55
CA GLY A 5 -28.94 12.97 -11.32
C GLY A 5 -29.36 14.32 -10.75
N ALA A 6 -30.18 15.07 -11.49
CA ALA A 6 -30.78 16.32 -11.03
C ALA A 6 -32.11 16.07 -10.31
N TYR A 7 -32.28 16.69 -9.14
CA TYR A 7 -33.49 16.60 -8.31
C TYR A 7 -34.46 17.74 -8.63
N VAL A 8 -35.74 17.41 -8.84
CA VAL A 8 -36.83 18.36 -9.13
C VAL A 8 -37.84 18.31 -7.98
N PRO A 9 -38.30 19.45 -7.42
CA PRO A 9 -39.19 19.45 -6.26
C PRO A 9 -40.65 19.18 -6.65
N ALA A 10 -41.37 18.46 -5.78
CA ALA A 10 -42.79 18.15 -5.96
C ALA A 10 -43.71 19.30 -5.55
N GLN A 11 -44.69 19.61 -6.40
CA GLN A 11 -45.91 20.35 -6.04
C GLN A 11 -46.97 19.35 -5.54
N HIS A 12 -47.74 19.69 -4.49
CA HIS A 12 -49.01 19.06 -4.08
C HIS A 12 -49.71 19.98 -3.02
N PRO A 13 -51.01 19.86 -2.71
CA PRO A 13 -52.03 20.71 -3.36
C PRO A 13 -52.85 21.61 -2.40
N HIS A 14 -53.66 22.51 -2.97
CA HIS A 14 -54.62 23.34 -2.24
C HIS A 14 -55.87 22.55 -1.79
N PRO A 15 -56.42 22.81 -0.58
CA PRO A 15 -57.77 22.38 -0.21
C PRO A 15 -58.84 23.40 -0.63
N VAL A 16 -60.01 22.88 -1.03
CA VAL A 16 -61.23 23.61 -1.36
C VAL A 16 -62.08 23.83 -0.11
N VAL A 17 -62.73 24.99 0.03
CA VAL A 17 -63.86 25.21 0.96
C VAL A 17 -64.99 25.93 0.22
N ALA A 18 -66.23 25.57 0.58
CA ALA A 18 -67.43 25.76 -0.23
C ALA A 18 -68.04 27.18 -0.19
N ALA A 19 -68.92 27.44 -1.16
CA ALA A 19 -69.69 28.67 -1.30
C ALA A 19 -71.17 28.49 -0.88
N GLY A 20 -71.79 29.58 -0.44
CA GLY A 20 -73.24 29.76 -0.39
C GLY A 20 -73.74 30.61 0.79
N PRO A 21 -74.85 31.36 0.67
CA PRO A 21 -75.50 31.86 -0.56
C PRO A 21 -75.66 33.41 -0.57
N ALA A 22 -76.19 33.93 -1.68
CA ALA A 22 -76.58 35.35 -1.87
C ALA A 22 -77.78 35.73 -0.95
N ASP A 23 -78.14 37.00 -0.71
CA ASP A 23 -78.56 37.97 -1.75
C ASP A 23 -78.70 39.42 -1.24
N ALA A 24 -79.04 40.32 -2.18
CA ALA A 24 -79.47 41.72 -2.07
C ALA A 24 -78.39 42.85 -2.04
N PRO A 25 -78.64 44.02 -2.67
CA PRO A 25 -77.58 44.96 -3.09
C PRO A 25 -77.57 46.32 -2.34
N ALA A 26 -76.65 47.19 -2.79
CA ALA A 26 -76.55 48.63 -2.57
C ALA A 26 -75.72 49.13 -1.36
N ALA A 27 -74.44 49.37 -1.60
CA ALA A 27 -73.79 50.67 -1.43
C ALA A 27 -72.45 50.67 -2.18
N ASP A 28 -72.12 51.74 -2.91
CA ASP A 28 -70.73 51.93 -3.37
C ASP A 28 -69.83 52.05 -2.13
N PRO A 29 -68.75 51.26 -2.00
CA PRO A 29 -67.82 51.44 -0.91
C PRO A 29 -67.13 52.81 -1.07
N PRO A 30 -66.98 53.59 0.01
CA PRO A 30 -66.17 54.81 -0.06
C PRO A 30 -64.77 54.45 -0.53
N ALA A 31 -64.19 55.33 -1.37
CA ALA A 31 -62.89 55.11 -1.99
C ALA A 31 -61.88 54.59 -0.96
N ALA A 32 -61.30 53.42 -1.24
CA ALA A 32 -60.32 52.81 -0.36
C ALA A 32 -59.21 53.84 -0.07
N ASP A 33 -58.92 54.07 1.20
CA ASP A 33 -57.77 54.88 1.61
C ASP A 33 -56.55 54.40 0.82
N PRO A 34 -55.76 55.31 0.22
CA PRO A 34 -54.56 54.90 -0.49
C PRO A 34 -53.69 54.11 0.48
N LEU A 35 -53.24 52.91 0.08
CA LEU A 35 -52.30 52.11 0.87
C LEU A 35 -51.23 53.07 1.42
N PRO A 36 -51.03 53.15 2.74
CA PRO A 36 -50.12 54.14 3.31
C PRO A 36 -48.77 53.97 2.64
N ALA A 37 -48.32 55.04 1.98
CA ALA A 37 -47.13 55.01 1.12
C ALA A 37 -45.99 54.39 1.92
N ALA A 38 -45.59 53.16 1.54
CA ALA A 38 -44.85 52.26 2.42
C ALA A 38 -43.63 52.98 2.97
N ASP A 39 -43.62 53.21 4.29
CA ASP A 39 -42.80 54.23 4.94
C ASP A 39 -41.35 54.10 4.44
N PRO A 40 -40.77 55.11 3.77
CA PRO A 40 -39.50 54.93 3.06
C PRO A 40 -38.37 54.53 4.02
N GLN A 41 -38.48 54.91 5.29
CA GLN A 41 -37.60 54.46 6.38
C GLN A 41 -37.80 52.98 6.74
N LEU A 42 -39.05 52.49 6.78
CA LEU A 42 -39.37 51.08 7.05
C LEU A 42 -38.90 50.18 5.90
N ALA A 43 -39.09 50.61 4.65
CA ALA A 43 -38.60 49.90 3.46
C ALA A 43 -37.05 49.88 3.38
N ALA A 44 -36.39 50.95 3.81
CA ALA A 44 -34.93 50.99 3.95
C ALA A 44 -34.44 50.01 5.02
N ALA A 45 -35.03 50.02 6.22
CA ALA A 45 -34.69 49.10 7.31
C ALA A 45 -34.91 47.62 6.93
N GLN A 46 -35.97 47.31 6.18
CA GLN A 46 -36.20 45.95 5.66
C GLN A 46 -35.14 45.51 4.64
N ARG A 47 -34.72 46.41 3.74
CA ARG A 47 -33.60 46.14 2.80
C ARG A 47 -32.28 45.94 3.54
N GLU A 48 -31.99 46.76 4.53
CA GLU A 48 -30.77 46.65 5.33
C GLU A 48 -30.74 45.32 6.11
N ALA A 49 -31.84 44.93 6.76
CA ALA A 49 -31.96 43.65 7.45
C ALA A 49 -31.79 42.44 6.50
N LEU A 50 -32.26 42.53 5.25
CA LEU A 50 -32.03 41.49 4.23
C LEU A 50 -30.55 41.40 3.83
N LEU A 51 -29.87 42.53 3.62
CA LEU A 51 -28.44 42.57 3.32
C LEU A 51 -27.60 42.03 4.49
N GLN A 52 -27.89 42.44 5.73
CA GLN A 52 -27.24 41.93 6.94
C GLN A 52 -27.42 40.41 7.07
N ARG A 53 -28.63 39.88 6.85
CA ARG A 53 -28.89 38.42 6.86
C ARG A 53 -28.13 37.67 5.77
N ARG A 54 -28.03 38.22 4.55
CA ARG A 54 -27.25 37.63 3.45
C ARG A 54 -25.76 37.59 3.77
N LEU A 55 -25.22 38.72 4.23
CA LEU A 55 -23.79 38.87 4.54
C LEU A 55 -23.39 38.01 5.76
N ALA A 56 -24.29 37.84 6.74
CA ALA A 56 -24.12 36.89 7.84
C ALA A 56 -24.09 35.43 7.36
N ARG A 57 -24.99 35.03 6.44
CA ARG A 57 -24.99 33.69 5.81
C ARG A 57 -23.72 33.41 5.02
N GLU A 58 -23.27 34.37 4.20
CA GLU A 58 -22.03 34.25 3.43
C GLU A 58 -20.81 34.14 4.35
N ARG A 59 -20.74 34.93 5.43
CA ARG A 59 -19.69 34.82 6.47
C ARG A 59 -19.73 33.49 7.20
N SER A 60 -20.90 32.98 7.59
CA SER A 60 -21.01 31.67 8.26
C SER A 60 -20.64 30.52 7.33
N ALA A 61 -21.05 30.57 6.06
CA ALA A 61 -20.70 29.57 5.06
C ALA A 61 -19.19 29.56 4.79
N ARG A 62 -18.56 30.74 4.65
CA ARG A 62 -17.11 30.87 4.51
C ARG A 62 -16.36 30.33 5.72
N LYS A 63 -16.77 30.69 6.94
CA LYS A 63 -16.14 30.19 8.19
C LYS A 63 -16.30 28.67 8.34
N ALA A 64 -17.43 28.11 7.93
CA ALA A 64 -17.65 26.66 7.91
C ALA A 64 -16.75 25.96 6.87
N ALA A 65 -16.61 26.53 5.67
CA ALA A 65 -15.71 26.02 4.64
C ALA A 65 -14.22 26.08 5.07
N GLU A 66 -13.78 27.19 5.67
CA GLU A 66 -12.42 27.34 6.23
C GLU A 66 -12.15 26.35 7.38
N ALA A 67 -13.15 26.06 8.22
CA ALA A 67 -13.06 25.04 9.26
C ALA A 67 -12.94 23.62 8.68
N LEU A 68 -13.78 23.27 7.69
CA LEU A 68 -13.73 21.97 6.99
C LEU A 68 -12.41 21.74 6.26
N LEU A 69 -11.86 22.78 5.60
CA LEU A 69 -10.55 22.71 4.94
C LEU A 69 -9.42 22.50 5.95
N THR A 70 -9.46 23.21 7.08
CA THR A 70 -8.47 23.05 8.17
C THR A 70 -8.51 21.64 8.75
N ASP A 71 -9.71 21.09 8.97
CA ASP A 71 -9.87 19.76 9.54
C ASP A 71 -9.44 18.66 8.55
N LYS A 72 -9.88 18.74 7.28
CA LYS A 72 -9.42 17.81 6.23
C LYS A 72 -7.92 17.88 5.99
N SER A 73 -7.33 19.08 6.07
CA SER A 73 -5.88 19.25 6.03
C SER A 73 -5.20 18.51 7.18
N ARG A 74 -5.69 18.66 8.42
CA ARG A 74 -5.16 17.95 9.60
C ARG A 74 -5.27 16.42 9.46
N GLU A 75 -6.39 15.92 8.96
CA GLU A 75 -6.61 14.48 8.69
C GLU A 75 -5.58 13.95 7.66
N LEU A 76 -5.42 14.65 6.54
CA LEU A 76 -4.46 14.29 5.48
C LEU A 76 -3.00 14.37 5.97
N TRP A 77 -2.65 15.38 6.77
CA TRP A 77 -1.33 15.47 7.40
C TRP A 77 -1.08 14.32 8.37
N GLY A 78 -2.07 13.96 9.19
CA GLY A 78 -1.99 12.80 10.09
C GLY A 78 -1.76 11.51 9.33
N ALA A 79 -2.54 11.25 8.28
CA ALA A 79 -2.37 10.08 7.42
C ALA A 79 -0.99 10.05 6.74
N LEU A 80 -0.52 11.18 6.19
CA LEU A 80 0.79 11.30 5.56
C LEU A 80 1.95 11.00 6.53
N VAL A 81 1.86 11.48 7.77
CA VAL A 81 2.86 11.20 8.81
C VAL A 81 2.87 9.71 9.18
N GLN A 82 1.70 9.09 9.33
CA GLN A 82 1.60 7.65 9.62
C GLN A 82 2.22 6.79 8.50
N THR A 83 1.90 7.09 7.23
CA THR A 83 2.49 6.40 6.07
C THR A 83 4.01 6.55 6.05
N ARG A 84 4.54 7.77 6.22
CA ARG A 84 5.99 8.03 6.23
C ARG A 84 6.71 7.28 7.35
N GLU A 85 6.13 7.20 8.55
CA GLU A 85 6.76 6.48 9.66
C GLU A 85 6.67 4.96 9.51
N ALA A 86 5.65 4.44 8.80
CA ALA A 86 5.61 3.03 8.39
C ALA A 86 6.69 2.74 7.32
N GLU A 87 6.79 3.57 6.28
CA GLU A 87 7.83 3.47 5.24
C GLU A 87 9.24 3.54 5.82
N ARG A 88 9.50 4.50 6.72
CA ARG A 88 10.81 4.67 7.38
C ARG A 88 11.20 3.44 8.19
N ARG A 89 10.26 2.87 8.97
CA ARG A 89 10.50 1.62 9.73
C ARG A 89 10.76 0.43 8.82
N LEU A 90 10.04 0.29 7.72
CA LEU A 90 10.28 -0.75 6.73
C LEU A 90 11.67 -0.62 6.08
N GLN A 91 12.05 0.59 5.66
CA GLN A 91 13.37 0.86 5.08
C GLN A 91 14.51 0.58 6.07
N LEU A 92 14.34 0.93 7.35
CA LEU A 92 15.32 0.64 8.39
C LEU A 92 15.45 -0.87 8.67
N ALA A 93 14.33 -1.61 8.70
CA ALA A 93 14.37 -3.06 8.87
C ALA A 93 15.14 -3.75 7.74
N LEU A 94 14.85 -3.39 6.48
CA LEU A 94 15.52 -3.94 5.30
C LEU A 94 17.01 -3.58 5.23
N TRP A 95 17.36 -2.35 5.64
CA TRP A 95 18.76 -1.94 5.74
C TRP A 95 19.50 -2.70 6.83
N ALA A 96 18.88 -2.91 8.00
CA ALA A 96 19.50 -3.65 9.11
C ALA A 96 19.73 -5.14 8.81
N THR A 97 19.01 -5.72 7.83
CA THR A 97 19.16 -7.13 7.44
C THR A 97 19.98 -7.33 6.16
N ASP A 98 20.46 -6.27 5.50
CA ASP A 98 21.03 -6.28 4.14
C ASP A 98 20.12 -6.99 3.11
N GLU A 99 18.80 -6.87 3.25
CA GLU A 99 17.83 -7.53 2.38
C GLU A 99 17.25 -6.56 1.33
N GLY A 100 17.26 -7.00 0.08
CA GLY A 100 16.47 -6.38 -0.97
C GLY A 100 15.00 -6.80 -0.92
N ILE A 101 14.14 -6.02 -1.55
CA ILE A 101 12.75 -6.42 -1.85
C ILE A 101 12.68 -6.87 -3.30
N TRP A 102 11.91 -7.92 -3.56
CA TRP A 102 11.43 -8.23 -4.91
C TRP A 102 9.90 -8.23 -4.96
N GLU A 103 9.36 -7.79 -6.10
CA GLU A 103 7.93 -7.84 -6.41
C GLU A 103 7.73 -8.41 -7.81
N TRP A 104 6.78 -9.32 -7.95
CA TRP A 104 6.29 -9.82 -9.23
C TRP A 104 4.77 -9.61 -9.31
N ARG A 105 4.32 -9.09 -10.46
CA ARG A 105 2.89 -8.89 -10.74
C ARG A 105 2.47 -9.64 -11.98
N ALA A 106 1.21 -10.10 -11.98
CA ALA A 106 0.62 -10.81 -13.11
C ALA A 106 0.11 -9.87 -14.22
N ASP A 107 -0.27 -8.63 -13.89
CA ASP A 107 -0.80 -7.62 -14.81
C ASP A 107 0.29 -7.05 -15.74
N ALA A 108 1.47 -6.79 -15.18
CA ALA A 108 2.69 -6.46 -15.91
C ALA A 108 3.77 -7.48 -15.49
N PRO A 109 4.19 -8.42 -16.37
CA PRO A 109 5.14 -9.50 -16.03
C PRO A 109 6.60 -9.02 -15.93
N ARG A 110 6.79 -7.94 -15.19
CA ARG A 110 8.05 -7.41 -14.67
C ARG A 110 8.30 -8.02 -13.29
N LEU A 111 9.56 -8.27 -13.00
CA LEU A 111 10.03 -8.48 -11.64
C LEU A 111 10.82 -7.23 -11.26
N ALA A 112 10.30 -6.47 -10.30
CA ALA A 112 10.97 -5.35 -9.70
C ALA A 112 11.89 -5.88 -8.59
N LEU A 113 13.13 -5.40 -8.54
CA LEU A 113 14.14 -5.83 -7.57
C LEU A 113 14.88 -4.60 -7.04
N GLN A 114 14.66 -4.29 -5.76
CA GLN A 114 15.11 -3.05 -5.15
C GLN A 114 15.99 -3.31 -3.94
N GLY A 115 17.17 -2.68 -3.91
CA GLY A 115 18.04 -2.69 -2.73
C GLY A 115 18.67 -4.03 -2.37
N LEU A 116 18.90 -4.91 -3.33
CA LEU A 116 19.74 -6.08 -3.12
C LEU A 116 21.17 -5.64 -2.75
N TRP A 117 21.72 -6.15 -1.67
CA TRP A 117 23.11 -5.92 -1.27
C TRP A 117 23.99 -7.09 -1.74
N ILE A 118 25.14 -6.77 -2.35
CA ILE A 118 26.16 -7.73 -2.80
C ILE A 118 27.51 -7.11 -2.44
N ASP A 119 28.41 -7.85 -1.78
CA ASP A 119 29.70 -7.34 -1.28
C ASP A 119 29.59 -6.04 -0.45
N GLY A 120 28.50 -5.87 0.32
CA GLY A 120 28.23 -4.63 1.06
C GLY A 120 27.88 -3.41 0.19
N GLN A 121 27.67 -3.61 -1.12
CA GLN A 121 27.23 -2.57 -2.05
C GLN A 121 25.79 -2.78 -2.52
N ARG A 122 25.00 -1.70 -2.48
CA ARG A 122 23.61 -1.71 -2.94
C ARG A 122 23.54 -1.82 -4.46
N THR A 123 23.20 -3.01 -4.94
CA THR A 123 23.02 -3.33 -6.35
C THR A 123 21.57 -3.16 -6.75
N GLN A 124 21.32 -2.42 -7.84
CA GLN A 124 20.01 -2.39 -8.50
C GLN A 124 20.08 -3.19 -9.80
N LEU A 125 19.04 -3.96 -10.09
CA LEU A 125 18.79 -4.45 -11.44
C LEU A 125 17.70 -3.56 -12.05
N PRO A 126 17.81 -3.18 -13.34
CA PRO A 126 16.72 -2.50 -14.00
C PRO A 126 15.47 -3.38 -13.99
N ASP A 127 14.29 -2.77 -13.93
CA ASP A 127 12.99 -3.44 -14.00
C ASP A 127 12.92 -4.38 -15.22
N THR A 128 12.96 -5.68 -14.95
CA THR A 128 13.27 -6.69 -15.98
C THR A 128 12.18 -7.75 -16.03
N ARG A 129 11.80 -8.19 -17.24
CA ARG A 129 10.88 -9.33 -17.40
C ARG A 129 11.49 -10.58 -16.77
N LEU A 130 10.70 -11.39 -16.06
CA LEU A 130 11.18 -12.59 -15.36
C LEU A 130 12.09 -13.49 -16.23
N GLY A 131 11.74 -13.71 -17.51
CA GLY A 131 12.55 -14.51 -18.44
C GLY A 131 13.95 -13.94 -18.75
N ALA A 132 14.16 -12.63 -18.59
CA ALA A 132 15.46 -12.00 -18.76
C ALA A 132 16.29 -12.03 -17.46
N LEU A 133 15.66 -12.05 -16.28
CA LEU A 133 16.31 -12.38 -15.02
C LEU A 133 16.80 -13.84 -15.01
N LEU A 134 15.95 -14.77 -15.45
CA LEU A 134 16.29 -16.21 -15.54
C LEU A 134 17.49 -16.51 -16.45
N ARG A 135 17.85 -15.62 -17.39
CA ARG A 135 19.10 -15.76 -18.17
C ARG A 135 20.36 -15.53 -17.32
N ARG A 136 20.29 -14.72 -16.26
CA ARG A 136 21.38 -14.50 -15.29
C ARG A 136 21.45 -15.61 -14.23
N VAL A 137 20.37 -16.37 -14.04
CA VAL A 137 20.35 -17.54 -13.14
C VAL A 137 21.14 -18.70 -13.76
N HIS A 138 21.87 -19.44 -12.93
CA HIS A 138 22.66 -20.60 -13.33
C HIS A 138 21.80 -21.71 -13.94
N ARG A 139 22.31 -22.43 -14.94
CA ARG A 139 21.48 -23.32 -15.79
C ARG A 139 20.76 -24.42 -15.01
N GLN A 140 21.40 -25.00 -13.99
CA GLN A 140 20.83 -26.03 -13.12
C GLN A 140 19.65 -25.51 -12.29
N ASP A 141 19.72 -24.25 -11.86
CA ASP A 141 18.85 -23.69 -10.82
C ASP A 141 17.57 -23.07 -11.42
N ARG A 142 17.56 -22.81 -12.75
CA ARG A 142 16.43 -22.23 -13.49
C ARG A 142 15.14 -23.04 -13.37
N THR A 143 15.23 -24.36 -13.51
CA THR A 143 14.04 -25.24 -13.52
C THR A 143 13.42 -25.36 -12.13
N PRO A 144 14.18 -25.67 -11.05
CA PRO A 144 13.67 -25.64 -9.68
C PRO A 144 13.05 -24.28 -9.30
N LEU A 145 13.75 -23.18 -9.57
CA LEU A 145 13.27 -21.82 -9.29
C LEU A 145 11.93 -21.53 -9.98
N MET A 146 11.82 -21.85 -11.27
CA MET A 146 10.59 -21.62 -12.03
C MET A 146 9.44 -22.54 -11.57
N GLN A 147 9.72 -23.75 -11.10
CA GLN A 147 8.72 -24.64 -10.50
C GLN A 147 8.22 -24.09 -9.16
N CYS A 148 9.12 -23.65 -8.28
CA CYS A 148 8.76 -23.04 -6.99
C CYS A 148 7.87 -21.79 -7.18
N LEU A 149 8.26 -20.88 -8.07
CA LEU A 149 7.45 -19.69 -8.40
C LEU A 149 6.09 -20.06 -9.00
N ARG A 150 6.01 -21.10 -9.84
CA ARG A 150 4.76 -21.55 -10.46
C ARG A 150 3.80 -22.18 -9.46
N ALA A 151 4.28 -23.04 -8.56
CA ALA A 151 3.47 -23.66 -7.51
C ALA A 151 2.84 -22.59 -6.59
N HIS A 152 3.63 -21.60 -6.17
CA HIS A 152 3.13 -20.49 -5.36
C HIS A 152 2.11 -19.61 -6.08
N ARG A 153 2.33 -19.34 -7.37
CA ARG A 153 1.34 -18.69 -8.22
C ARG A 153 0.04 -19.49 -8.30
N GLN A 154 0.11 -20.82 -8.37
CA GLN A 154 -1.05 -21.72 -8.39
C GLN A 154 -1.71 -21.93 -7.03
N GLY A 155 -1.12 -21.42 -5.94
CA GLY A 155 -1.69 -21.52 -4.59
C GLY A 155 -1.43 -22.83 -3.85
N THR A 156 -0.66 -23.75 -4.43
CA THR A 156 -0.25 -25.00 -3.77
C THR A 156 0.89 -24.83 -2.77
N GLY A 157 1.52 -23.66 -2.73
CA GLY A 157 2.54 -23.30 -1.73
C GLY A 157 2.15 -22.07 -0.92
N THR A 158 2.48 -22.10 0.38
CA THR A 158 2.19 -21.04 1.36
C THR A 158 3.28 -19.98 1.47
N HIS A 159 4.55 -20.37 1.30
CA HIS A 159 5.72 -19.49 1.38
C HIS A 159 6.80 -19.90 0.36
N ILE A 160 7.22 -18.95 -0.47
CA ILE A 160 8.34 -19.11 -1.40
C ILE A 160 9.61 -19.03 -0.57
N GLU A 161 10.39 -20.10 -0.54
CA GLU A 161 11.79 -20.07 -0.12
C GLU A 161 12.61 -20.83 -1.19
N ALA A 162 13.69 -20.23 -1.68
CA ALA A 162 14.58 -20.86 -2.66
C ALA A 162 15.96 -20.20 -2.70
N ASP A 163 17.00 -21.02 -2.68
CA ASP A 163 18.39 -20.62 -2.96
C ASP A 163 18.75 -20.93 -4.41
N PHE A 164 19.40 -19.99 -5.08
CA PHE A 164 19.85 -20.16 -6.47
C PHE A 164 21.05 -19.28 -6.80
N ARG A 165 21.86 -19.70 -7.78
CA ARG A 165 23.00 -18.92 -8.24
C ARG A 165 22.59 -17.94 -9.33
N MET A 166 22.97 -16.67 -9.20
CA MET A 166 22.83 -15.65 -10.25
C MET A 166 24.17 -14.97 -10.53
N VAL A 167 24.44 -14.62 -11.79
CA VAL A 167 25.67 -13.90 -12.17
C VAL A 167 25.54 -12.39 -11.96
N PHE A 168 26.50 -11.81 -11.22
CA PHE A 168 26.68 -10.39 -10.97
C PHE A 168 28.14 -10.00 -11.18
N ALA A 169 28.41 -8.95 -11.95
CA ALA A 169 29.76 -8.50 -12.29
C ALA A 169 30.71 -9.65 -12.70
N ALA A 170 30.21 -10.57 -13.55
CA ALA A 170 30.87 -11.80 -14.00
C ALA A 170 31.22 -12.85 -12.91
N ARG A 171 30.76 -12.69 -11.66
CA ARG A 171 30.89 -13.67 -10.58
C ARG A 171 29.54 -14.32 -10.27
N TRP A 172 29.55 -15.59 -9.86
CA TRP A 172 28.36 -16.25 -9.34
C TRP A 172 28.11 -15.85 -7.89
N ARG A 173 26.85 -15.61 -7.55
CA ARG A 173 26.37 -15.33 -6.19
C ARG A 173 25.22 -16.25 -5.84
N TRP A 174 25.24 -16.82 -4.65
CA TRP A 174 24.10 -17.52 -4.08
C TRP A 174 23.13 -16.49 -3.52
N LEU A 175 21.92 -16.44 -4.06
CA LEU A 175 20.85 -15.59 -3.55
C LEU A 175 19.74 -16.45 -2.99
N ARG A 176 19.29 -16.11 -1.78
CA ARG A 176 18.05 -16.61 -1.17
C ARG A 176 16.91 -15.68 -1.53
N ILE A 177 15.79 -16.21 -2.02
CA ILE A 177 14.52 -15.48 -2.03
C ILE A 177 13.56 -16.07 -1.00
N CYS A 178 12.92 -15.18 -0.25
CA CYS A 178 11.75 -15.49 0.57
C CYS A 178 10.56 -14.69 0.04
N GLY A 179 9.31 -15.19 0.09
CA GLY A 179 8.17 -14.43 -0.43
C GLY A 179 6.78 -15.02 -0.26
N ARG A 180 5.75 -14.20 -0.46
CA ARG A 180 4.34 -14.60 -0.34
C ARG A 180 3.45 -13.88 -1.36
N ALA A 181 2.32 -14.50 -1.69
CA ALA A 181 1.26 -13.82 -2.44
C ALA A 181 0.61 -12.73 -1.58
N LEU A 182 0.55 -11.50 -2.09
CA LEU A 182 -0.16 -10.37 -1.46
C LEU A 182 -1.63 -10.31 -1.92
N GLN A 183 -1.89 -10.70 -3.18
CA GLN A 183 -3.22 -10.69 -3.76
C GLN A 183 -3.43 -11.95 -4.60
N ARG A 184 -4.61 -12.55 -4.51
CA ARG A 184 -5.06 -13.68 -5.35
C ARG A 184 -6.36 -13.34 -6.06
N ASP A 185 -6.62 -13.98 -7.20
CA ASP A 185 -7.91 -13.91 -7.89
C ASP A 185 -8.93 -14.92 -7.31
N ALA A 186 -10.14 -14.91 -7.86
CA ALA A 186 -11.22 -15.82 -7.44
C ALA A 186 -10.92 -17.30 -7.74
N GLY A 187 -9.94 -17.61 -8.60
CA GLY A 187 -9.43 -18.95 -8.87
C GLY A 187 -8.25 -19.35 -7.99
N GLY A 188 -7.86 -18.50 -7.03
CA GLY A 188 -6.71 -18.72 -6.13
C GLY A 188 -5.34 -18.39 -6.73
N LEU A 189 -5.27 -17.95 -7.99
CA LEU A 189 -4.01 -17.60 -8.64
C LEU A 189 -3.45 -16.31 -8.06
N ALA A 190 -2.16 -16.28 -7.74
CA ALA A 190 -1.51 -15.07 -7.25
C ALA A 190 -1.42 -14.01 -8.37
N LEU A 191 -2.02 -12.84 -8.10
CA LEU A 191 -1.96 -11.65 -8.94
C LEU A 191 -0.73 -10.79 -8.63
N GLN A 192 -0.31 -10.78 -7.35
CA GLN A 192 0.85 -10.04 -6.85
C GLN A 192 1.58 -10.90 -5.82
N ILE A 193 2.89 -11.03 -5.99
CA ILE A 193 3.79 -11.74 -5.08
C ILE A 193 4.90 -10.76 -4.70
N ALA A 194 5.20 -10.65 -3.42
CA ALA A 194 6.32 -9.84 -2.93
C ALA A 194 7.09 -10.58 -1.84
N GLY A 195 8.34 -10.20 -1.66
CA GLY A 195 9.24 -10.90 -0.76
C GLY A 195 10.59 -10.20 -0.60
N THR A 196 11.48 -10.84 0.16
CA THR A 196 12.85 -10.38 0.35
C THR A 196 13.85 -11.25 -0.41
N ILE A 197 15.04 -10.71 -0.62
CA ILE A 197 16.14 -11.37 -1.32
C ILE A 197 17.47 -10.97 -0.70
N LYS A 198 18.32 -11.96 -0.45
CA LYS A 198 19.58 -11.79 0.29
C LYS A 198 20.73 -12.48 -0.44
N ASP A 199 21.91 -11.86 -0.45
CA ASP A 199 23.15 -12.55 -0.81
C ASP A 199 23.55 -13.47 0.36
N VAL A 200 23.56 -14.78 0.08
CA VAL A 200 23.94 -15.85 1.01
C VAL A 200 25.24 -16.54 0.58
N THR A 201 26.02 -15.90 -0.30
CA THR A 201 27.29 -16.46 -0.83
C THR A 201 28.31 -16.70 0.29
N ALA A 202 28.39 -15.81 1.28
CA ALA A 202 29.31 -15.98 2.41
C ALA A 202 28.92 -17.19 3.28
N GLN A 203 27.63 -17.32 3.60
CA GLN A 203 27.09 -18.45 4.37
C GLN A 203 27.35 -19.79 3.68
N HIS A 204 27.12 -19.86 2.36
CA HIS A 204 27.45 -21.06 1.58
C HIS A 204 28.95 -21.39 1.59
N ALA A 205 29.83 -20.39 1.49
CA ALA A 205 31.27 -20.60 1.53
C ALA A 205 31.77 -21.05 2.92
N ASP A 206 31.20 -20.49 3.99
CA ASP A 206 31.47 -20.89 5.37
C ASP A 206 31.02 -22.34 5.61
N ASP A 207 29.81 -22.71 5.15
CA ASP A 207 29.26 -24.05 5.32
C ASP A 207 29.99 -25.10 4.48
N GLU A 208 30.38 -24.77 3.24
CA GLU A 208 31.24 -25.62 2.40
C GLU A 208 32.62 -25.83 3.05
N THR A 209 33.22 -24.75 3.59
CA THR A 209 34.51 -24.84 4.32
C THR A 209 34.39 -25.71 5.57
N ARG A 210 33.32 -25.55 6.37
CA ARG A 210 33.04 -26.39 7.54
C ARG A 210 32.86 -27.85 7.16
N GLN A 211 32.11 -28.14 6.09
CA GLN A 211 31.91 -29.50 5.60
C GLN A 211 33.23 -30.12 5.14
N LEU A 212 34.06 -29.39 4.39
CA LEU A 212 35.38 -29.85 3.97
C LEU A 212 36.31 -30.13 5.15
N MET A 213 36.32 -29.26 6.17
CA MET A 213 37.10 -29.48 7.40
C MET A 213 36.61 -30.69 8.19
N ALA A 214 35.29 -30.87 8.34
CA ALA A 214 34.70 -32.01 9.02
C ALA A 214 34.98 -33.34 8.28
N HIS A 215 34.88 -33.34 6.93
CA HIS A 215 35.26 -34.48 6.11
C HIS A 215 36.75 -34.79 6.21
N ALA A 216 37.62 -33.79 6.16
CA ALA A 216 39.06 -33.97 6.34
C ALA A 216 39.36 -34.61 7.71
N PHE A 217 38.84 -34.05 8.80
CA PHE A 217 38.99 -34.58 10.16
C PHE A 217 38.51 -36.04 10.29
N ALA A 218 37.34 -36.37 9.75
CA ALA A 218 36.79 -37.72 9.79
C ALA A 218 37.56 -38.73 8.90
N SER A 219 38.14 -38.27 7.79
CA SER A 219 38.89 -39.11 6.84
C SER A 219 40.39 -39.23 7.14
N THR A 220 40.91 -38.50 8.13
CA THR A 220 42.31 -38.62 8.58
C THR A 220 42.54 -39.99 9.22
N LEU A 221 43.56 -40.71 8.73
CA LEU A 221 43.96 -42.03 9.23
C LEU A 221 44.66 -41.99 10.60
N ASP A 222 45.21 -40.83 10.97
CA ASP A 222 45.77 -40.58 12.29
C ASP A 222 44.65 -40.24 13.30
N ALA A 223 44.77 -40.76 14.53
CA ALA A 223 43.86 -40.44 15.62
C ALA A 223 43.94 -38.93 15.95
N LEU A 224 42.82 -38.22 15.80
CA LEU A 224 42.75 -36.76 15.95
C LEU A 224 41.67 -36.41 16.98
N VAL A 225 42.09 -35.74 18.05
CA VAL A 225 41.25 -35.44 19.23
C VAL A 225 41.30 -33.95 19.53
N VAL A 226 40.13 -33.35 19.70
CA VAL A 226 39.95 -31.96 20.16
C VAL A 226 39.63 -31.99 21.65
N VAL A 227 40.41 -31.28 22.44
CA VAL A 227 40.21 -31.14 23.90
C VAL A 227 39.89 -29.70 24.29
N ASP A 228 39.19 -29.53 25.40
CA ASP A 228 38.96 -28.22 26.02
C ASP A 228 40.16 -27.75 26.86
N SER A 229 40.05 -26.57 27.48
CA SER A 229 41.07 -26.00 28.37
C SER A 229 41.31 -26.79 29.66
N GLU A 230 40.49 -27.80 29.95
CA GLU A 230 40.60 -28.70 31.10
C GLU A 230 41.03 -30.12 30.68
N TRP A 231 41.54 -30.29 29.45
CA TRP A 231 41.96 -31.56 28.86
C TRP A 231 40.84 -32.60 28.68
N ARG A 232 39.57 -32.19 28.70
CA ARG A 232 38.44 -33.08 28.46
C ARG A 232 38.21 -33.22 26.95
N ILE A 233 37.99 -34.45 26.48
CA ILE A 233 37.75 -34.72 25.05
C ILE A 233 36.39 -34.14 24.66
N VAL A 234 36.40 -33.25 23.67
CA VAL A 234 35.21 -32.61 23.09
C VAL A 234 34.80 -33.34 21.80
N GLN A 235 35.77 -33.79 21.01
CA GLN A 235 35.54 -34.51 19.75
C GLN A 235 36.75 -35.41 19.43
N ALA A 236 36.49 -36.57 18.81
CA ALA A 236 37.51 -37.45 18.24
C ALA A 236 37.05 -37.94 16.85
N ASN A 237 37.98 -38.37 16.00
CA ASN A 237 37.66 -39.03 14.73
C ASN A 237 37.59 -40.56 14.89
N ASP A 238 37.06 -41.27 13.89
CA ASP A 238 36.83 -42.73 13.94
C ASP A 238 38.13 -43.58 13.99
N SER A 239 39.30 -42.95 13.99
CA SER A 239 40.62 -43.59 14.09
C SER A 239 41.23 -43.51 15.51
N PHE A 240 40.53 -42.91 16.48
CA PHE A 240 40.88 -42.84 17.90
C PHE A 240 40.18 -43.93 18.73
#